data_AF-Q52976-F1
#
_entry.id   AF-Q52976-F1
#
_cell.length_a   1.000
_cell.length_b   1.000
_cell.length_c   1.000
_cell.angle_alpha   90.00
_cell.angle_beta   90.00
_cell.angle_gamma   90.00
#
_symmetry.space_group_name_H-M   'P 1'
#
loop_
_entity.id
_entity.type
_entity.pdbx_description
1 polymer ?
#
loop_
_entity_poly.entity_id
_entity_poly.type
_entity_poly.pdbx_seq_one_letter_code
_entity_poly.pdbx_strand_id
1 'polypeptide(L)'
;DPPLLLVCVAKTARDYSTMTAAEHFAINILSEAQKDVSIKFARPLEDRFAAVDWARAPNGCPIFAQVAAWFECSMHDVIEAGDHVMMVGRVTAFKSSGLNGLGYARGGYFAPSVAAKANSSAAGGEIGAVAVLERHAALFPLGDQNLSLPRYSAAGGDPAKTLASQLERSGLSVHDWLSLLDL
;
A
#
# COMPACT_ATOMS: atom_id res chain seq x y z
N ASP A 1 8.06 -13.75 -26.52
CA ASP A 1 8.26 -13.49 -25.09
C ASP A 1 9.56 -12.73 -24.86
N PRO A 2 9.59 -11.40 -24.89
CA PRO A 2 10.49 -10.66 -24.02
C PRO A 2 9.77 -10.30 -22.71
N PRO A 3 10.45 -10.36 -21.55
CA PRO A 3 9.83 -10.00 -20.28
C PRO A 3 9.60 -8.48 -20.23
N LEU A 4 8.33 -8.07 -20.28
CA LEU A 4 7.92 -6.66 -20.22
C LEU A 4 7.18 -6.37 -18.91
N LEU A 5 7.43 -5.17 -18.35
CA LEU A 5 6.76 -4.62 -17.18
C LEU A 5 6.27 -3.21 -17.52
N LEU A 6 5.13 -2.81 -16.97
CA LEU A 6 4.52 -1.49 -17.17
C LEU A 6 4.32 -0.76 -15.85
N VAL A 7 4.62 0.54 -15.84
CA VAL A 7 4.25 1.46 -14.75
C VAL A 7 3.66 2.75 -15.33
N CYS A 8 2.65 3.30 -14.67
CA CYS A 8 2.07 4.59 -15.04
C CYS A 8 2.66 5.71 -14.19
N VAL A 9 3.01 6.83 -14.82
CA VAL A 9 3.58 8.01 -14.14
C VAL A 9 2.77 9.24 -14.52
N ALA A 10 2.38 10.03 -13.53
CA ALA A 10 1.67 11.29 -13.77
C ALA A 10 2.60 12.30 -14.45
N LYS A 11 2.08 13.03 -15.45
CA LYS A 11 2.83 14.11 -16.11
C LYS A 11 3.16 15.29 -15.18
N THR A 12 2.44 15.39 -14.06
CA THR A 12 2.66 16.37 -13.00
C THR A 12 3.71 15.94 -11.97
N ALA A 13 4.24 14.71 -12.06
CA ALA A 13 5.28 14.25 -11.16
C ALA A 13 6.54 15.13 -11.31
N ARG A 14 7.12 15.53 -10.18
CA ARG A 14 8.35 16.36 -10.16
C ARG A 14 9.48 15.75 -11.00
N ASP A 15 9.59 14.44 -10.97
CA ASP A 15 10.66 13.69 -11.60
C ASP A 15 10.29 13.20 -13.02
N TYR A 16 9.16 13.65 -13.59
CA TYR A 16 8.63 13.19 -14.87
C TYR A 16 9.65 13.22 -16.01
N SER A 17 10.32 14.36 -16.22
CA SER A 17 11.31 14.50 -17.29
C SER A 17 12.53 13.60 -17.09
N THR A 18 12.96 13.44 -15.84
CA THR A 18 14.08 12.56 -15.48
C THR A 18 13.72 11.10 -15.71
N MET A 19 12.52 10.68 -15.30
CA MET A 19 12.05 9.31 -15.46
C MET A 19 11.85 8.93 -16.93
N THR A 20 11.26 9.81 -17.73
CA THR A 20 10.96 9.54 -19.16
C THR A 20 12.19 9.63 -20.07
N ALA A 21 13.23 10.36 -19.66
CA ALA A 21 14.50 10.41 -20.38
C ALA A 21 15.50 9.32 -19.96
N ALA A 22 15.24 8.59 -18.88
CA ALA A 22 16.16 7.56 -18.38
C ALA A 22 16.16 6.32 -19.28
N GLU A 23 17.35 5.84 -19.64
CA GLU A 23 17.51 4.60 -20.42
C GLU A 23 17.18 3.34 -19.61
N HIS A 24 17.35 3.40 -18.29
CA HIS A 24 17.10 2.30 -17.37
C HIS A 24 16.33 2.79 -16.15
N PHE A 25 15.45 1.94 -15.62
CA PHE A 25 14.73 2.19 -14.38
C PHE A 25 14.56 0.90 -13.57
N ALA A 26 14.29 1.04 -12.28
CA ALA A 26 13.97 -0.10 -11.43
C ALA A 26 12.59 0.02 -10.79
N ILE A 27 11.95 -1.13 -10.62
CA ILE A 27 10.71 -1.30 -9.86
C ILE A 27 11.05 -2.05 -8.58
N ASN A 28 10.81 -1.43 -7.43
CA ASN A 28 10.99 -2.02 -6.11
C ASN A 28 9.62 -2.37 -5.52
N ILE A 29 9.31 -3.66 -5.39
CA ILE A 29 8.08 -4.16 -4.76
C ILE A 29 8.31 -4.23 -3.26
N LEU A 30 7.77 -3.25 -2.53
CA LEU A 30 8.00 -3.08 -1.10
C LEU A 30 7.47 -4.26 -0.28
N SER A 31 8.20 -4.64 0.77
CA SER A 31 7.72 -5.61 1.77
C SER A 31 6.79 -4.97 2.78
N GLU A 32 6.03 -5.78 3.53
CA GLU A 32 5.11 -5.32 4.58
C GLU A 32 5.76 -4.35 5.60
N ALA A 33 7.06 -4.50 5.86
CA ALA A 33 7.81 -3.65 6.79
C ALA A 33 8.15 -2.26 6.24
N GLN A 34 7.92 -2.00 4.94
CA GLN A 34 8.37 -0.80 4.24
C GLN A 34 7.27 0.24 3.99
N LYS A 35 6.24 0.27 4.86
CA LYS A 35 5.21 1.32 4.83
C LYS A 35 5.79 2.73 4.85
N ASP A 36 6.80 2.97 5.69
CA ASP A 36 7.44 4.29 5.80
C ASP A 36 8.19 4.69 4.52
N VAL A 37 8.78 3.72 3.81
CA VAL A 37 9.42 3.96 2.51
C VAL A 37 8.38 4.41 1.49
N SER A 38 7.23 3.72 1.43
CA SER A 38 6.12 4.11 0.54
C SER A 38 5.66 5.56 0.80
N ILE A 39 5.43 5.93 2.06
CA ILE A 39 4.99 7.28 2.45
C ILE A 39 6.02 8.34 2.06
N LYS A 40 7.31 8.09 2.31
CA LYS A 40 8.38 9.06 2.02
C LYS A 40 8.58 9.25 0.52
N PHE A 41 8.51 8.18 -0.28
CA PHE A 41 8.64 8.28 -1.74
C PHE A 41 7.41 8.91 -2.42
N ALA A 42 6.23 8.84 -1.80
CA ALA A 42 5.02 9.51 -2.30
C ALA A 42 4.95 11.01 -1.94
N ARG A 43 5.79 11.50 -1.01
CA ARG A 43 5.80 12.90 -0.55
C ARG A 43 6.93 13.70 -1.19
N PRO A 44 6.80 15.03 -1.26
CA PRO A 44 7.92 15.90 -1.57
C PRO A 44 8.89 15.91 -0.38
N LEU A 45 10.07 15.32 -0.57
CA LEU A 45 11.22 15.40 0.35
C LEU A 45 12.46 15.79 -0.46
N GLU A 46 13.43 16.44 0.20
CA GLU A 46 14.71 16.80 -0.43
C GLU A 46 15.54 15.57 -0.79
N ASP A 47 15.70 14.63 0.15
CA ASP A 47 16.38 13.35 -0.09
C ASP A 47 15.50 12.17 0.32
N ARG A 48 14.85 11.54 -0.67
CA ARG A 48 14.05 10.33 -0.47
C ARG A 48 14.93 9.09 -0.24
N PHE A 49 16.14 9.06 -0.78
CA PHE A 49 17.01 7.89 -0.72
C PHE A 49 17.68 7.73 0.64
N ALA A 50 17.83 8.81 1.41
CA ALA A 50 18.23 8.74 2.83
C ALA A 50 17.25 7.93 3.71
N ALA A 51 16.03 7.65 3.21
CA ALA A 51 15.01 6.92 3.96
C ALA A 51 15.13 5.40 3.93
N VAL A 52 16.02 4.85 3.10
CA VAL A 52 16.08 3.42 2.81
C VAL A 52 17.49 3.02 2.43
N ASP A 53 17.95 1.86 2.92
CA ASP A 53 19.20 1.28 2.42
C ASP A 53 19.00 0.81 0.97
N TRP A 54 19.92 1.20 0.09
CA TRP A 54 19.85 0.83 -1.32
C TRP A 54 21.23 0.56 -1.91
N ALA A 55 21.24 -0.22 -2.99
CA ALA A 55 22.42 -0.56 -3.76
C ALA A 55 22.14 -0.37 -5.25
N ARG A 56 23.18 -0.42 -6.08
CA ARG A 56 23.04 -0.38 -7.53
C ARG A 56 22.84 -1.78 -8.09
N ALA A 57 21.86 -1.93 -8.99
CA ALA A 57 21.74 -3.07 -9.89
C ALA A 57 22.81 -3.01 -11.01
N PRO A 58 22.93 -4.05 -11.86
CA PRO A 58 23.95 -4.12 -12.91
C PRO A 58 24.00 -2.90 -13.86
N ASN A 59 22.85 -2.31 -14.21
CA ASN A 59 22.79 -1.10 -15.05
C ASN A 59 22.73 0.19 -14.22
N GLY A 60 23.06 0.13 -12.93
CA GLY A 60 23.20 1.29 -12.06
C GLY A 60 21.92 1.77 -11.39
N CYS A 61 20.78 1.12 -11.64
CA CYS A 61 19.50 1.51 -11.05
C CYS A 61 19.48 1.28 -9.53
N PRO A 62 18.80 2.14 -8.74
CA PRO A 62 18.70 1.97 -7.29
C PRO A 62 17.72 0.86 -6.92
N ILE A 63 18.23 -0.14 -6.20
CA ILE A 63 17.47 -1.26 -5.64
C ILE A 63 17.48 -1.17 -4.12
N PHE A 64 16.29 -1.21 -3.52
CA PHE A 64 16.15 -1.11 -2.07
C PHE A 64 16.42 -2.46 -1.40
N ALA A 65 17.01 -2.41 -0.21
CA ALA A 65 17.12 -3.58 0.65
C ALA A 65 15.75 -4.03 1.17
N GLN A 66 15.61 -5.30 1.56
CA GLN A 66 14.43 -5.84 2.23
C GLN A 66 13.09 -5.68 1.46
N VAL A 67 13.15 -5.58 0.14
CA VAL A 67 11.97 -5.62 -0.75
C VAL A 67 11.46 -7.04 -0.96
N ALA A 68 10.17 -7.19 -1.23
CA ALA A 68 9.57 -8.46 -1.63
C ALA A 68 10.12 -8.94 -2.99
N ALA A 69 10.29 -8.00 -3.92
CA ALA A 69 10.96 -8.23 -5.19
C ALA A 69 11.51 -6.92 -5.76
N TRP A 70 12.42 -7.02 -6.72
CA TRP A 70 12.80 -5.91 -7.56
C TRP A 70 13.06 -6.36 -8.99
N PHE A 71 12.88 -5.42 -9.92
CA PHE A 71 13.13 -5.58 -11.34
C PHE A 71 13.95 -4.39 -11.83
N GLU A 72 15.06 -4.64 -12.51
CA GLU A 72 15.76 -3.65 -13.31
C GLU A 72 15.31 -3.80 -14.76
N CYS A 73 14.99 -2.68 -15.40
CA CYS A 73 14.44 -2.62 -16.73
C CYS A 73 15.24 -1.65 -17.60
N SER A 74 15.42 -1.98 -18.88
CA SER A 74 15.72 -1.00 -19.90
C SER A 74 14.42 -0.42 -20.46
N MET A 75 14.39 0.89 -20.74
CA MET A 75 13.24 1.56 -21.32
C MET A 75 12.94 0.95 -22.69
N HIS A 76 11.71 0.46 -22.88
CA HIS A 76 11.24 -0.09 -24.14
C HIS A 76 10.36 0.91 -24.89
N ASP A 77 9.43 1.57 -24.20
CA ASP A 77 8.54 2.58 -24.78
C ASP A 77 7.97 3.51 -23.71
N VAL A 78 7.55 4.71 -24.12
CA VAL A 78 6.79 5.66 -23.29
C VAL A 78 5.54 6.06 -24.05
N ILE A 79 4.39 5.57 -23.60
CA ILE A 79 3.12 5.70 -24.30
C ILE A 79 2.27 6.79 -23.65
N GLU A 80 1.80 7.73 -24.45
CA GLU A 80 0.87 8.78 -24.02
C GLU A 80 -0.48 8.22 -23.57
N ALA A 81 -0.92 8.56 -22.35
CA ALA A 81 -2.14 8.03 -21.74
C ALA A 81 -2.88 9.10 -20.91
N GLY A 82 -3.30 10.19 -21.56
CA GLY A 82 -4.06 11.26 -20.90
C GLY A 82 -3.16 12.13 -20.00
N ASP A 83 -3.48 12.21 -18.70
CA ASP A 83 -2.70 12.93 -17.69
C ASP A 83 -1.51 12.12 -17.15
N HIS A 84 -1.35 10.88 -17.63
CA HIS A 84 -0.23 9.99 -17.35
C HIS A 84 0.49 9.58 -18.63
N VAL A 85 1.66 8.97 -18.44
CA VAL A 85 2.33 8.13 -19.45
C VAL A 85 2.44 6.71 -18.92
N MET A 86 2.40 5.73 -19.81
CA MET A 86 2.77 4.35 -19.51
C MET A 86 4.23 4.14 -19.92
N MET A 87 5.10 3.93 -18.95
CA MET A 87 6.47 3.50 -19.21
C MET A 87 6.48 1.97 -19.31
N VAL A 88 6.90 1.46 -20.46
CA VAL A 88 7.09 0.03 -20.72
C VAL A 88 8.58 -0.25 -20.63
N GLY A 89 8.96 -1.19 -19.77
CA GLY A 89 10.35 -1.61 -19.59
C GLY A 89 10.55 -3.08 -19.93
N ARG A 90 11.68 -3.40 -20.56
CA ARG A 90 12.12 -4.78 -20.73
C ARG A 90 12.98 -5.17 -19.52
N VAL A 91 12.61 -6.22 -18.82
CA VAL A 91 13.34 -6.70 -17.64
C VAL A 91 14.73 -7.22 -18.05
N THR A 92 15.77 -6.66 -17.44
CA THR A 92 17.18 -7.04 -17.65
C THR A 92 17.74 -7.85 -16.47
N ALA A 93 17.25 -7.60 -15.26
CA ALA A 93 17.58 -8.36 -14.06
C ALA A 93 16.41 -8.29 -13.06
N PHE A 94 16.27 -9.31 -12.21
CA PHE A 94 15.28 -9.30 -11.14
C PHE A 94 15.69 -10.20 -9.98
N LYS A 95 15.09 -9.97 -8.81
CA LYS A 95 15.16 -10.88 -7.66
C LYS A 95 13.84 -10.89 -6.91
N SER A 96 13.46 -12.06 -6.42
CA SER A 96 12.39 -12.22 -5.43
C SER A 96 12.99 -12.73 -4.12
N SER A 97 12.51 -12.23 -2.99
CA SER A 97 13.03 -12.55 -1.66
C SER A 97 12.15 -13.51 -0.85
N GLY A 98 10.93 -13.80 -1.34
CA GLY A 98 9.92 -14.55 -0.59
C GLY A 98 9.30 -13.77 0.59
N LEU A 99 9.70 -12.52 0.81
CA LEU A 99 9.03 -11.64 1.78
C LEU A 99 7.64 -11.29 1.28
N ASN A 100 6.69 -11.17 2.20
CA ASN A 100 5.36 -10.68 1.88
C ASN A 100 5.41 -9.21 1.44
N GLY A 101 4.62 -8.88 0.42
CA GLY A 101 4.50 -7.53 -0.11
C GLY A 101 3.59 -6.62 0.73
N LEU A 102 3.87 -5.32 0.69
CA LEU A 102 2.98 -4.28 1.22
C LEU A 102 1.81 -4.07 0.25
N GLY A 103 0.58 -4.27 0.72
CA GLY A 103 -0.63 -4.01 -0.05
C GLY A 103 -1.15 -2.59 0.14
N TYR A 104 -1.82 -2.05 -0.89
CA TYR A 104 -2.57 -0.80 -0.83
C TYR A 104 -3.96 -0.98 -1.43
N ALA A 105 -5.00 -0.68 -0.66
CA ALA A 105 -6.39 -0.78 -1.09
C ALA A 105 -7.23 0.29 -0.38
N ARG A 106 -8.09 0.98 -1.15
CA ARG A 106 -9.09 1.94 -0.65
C ARG A 106 -8.51 2.97 0.33
N GLY A 107 -7.44 3.65 -0.08
CA GLY A 107 -6.82 4.69 0.73
C GLY A 107 -5.85 4.19 1.81
N GLY A 108 -5.82 2.89 2.11
CA GLY A 108 -5.07 2.31 3.22
C GLY A 108 -4.06 1.23 2.83
N TYR A 109 -3.11 0.99 3.72
CA TYR A 109 -2.15 -0.12 3.62
C TYR A 109 -2.70 -1.38 4.29
N PHE A 110 -2.41 -2.55 3.71
CA PHE A 110 -2.68 -3.85 4.31
C PHE A 110 -1.49 -4.78 4.18
N ALA A 111 -1.40 -5.75 5.10
CA ALA A 111 -0.28 -6.68 5.20
C ALA A 111 -0.75 -7.99 5.85
N PRO A 112 -0.42 -9.17 5.30
CA PRO A 112 -0.70 -10.47 5.93
C PRO A 112 -0.34 -10.56 7.42
N SER A 113 0.76 -9.95 7.87
CA SER A 113 1.13 -9.96 9.30
C SER A 113 0.10 -9.28 10.22
N VAL A 114 -0.70 -8.32 9.72
CA VAL A 114 -1.75 -7.66 10.51
C VAL A 114 -2.89 -8.62 10.82
N ALA A 115 -3.30 -9.43 9.84
CA ALA A 115 -4.32 -10.47 10.04
C ALA A 115 -3.84 -11.54 11.03
N ALA A 116 -2.58 -11.99 10.91
CA ALA A 116 -2.00 -12.95 11.84
C ALA A 116 -1.94 -12.42 13.28
N LYS A 117 -1.57 -11.15 13.48
CA LYS A 117 -1.55 -10.51 14.81
C LYS A 117 -2.94 -10.45 15.44
N ALA A 118 -3.97 -10.07 14.67
CA ALA A 118 -5.35 -10.03 15.15
C ALA A 118 -5.81 -11.39 15.67
N ASN A 119 -5.51 -12.48 14.94
CA ASN A 119 -5.85 -13.84 15.37
C ASN A 119 -5.13 -14.26 16.66
N SER A 120 -3.85 -13.88 16.83
CA SER A 120 -3.10 -14.22 18.04
C SER A 120 -3.60 -13.48 19.29
N SER A 121 -4.03 -12.21 19.15
CA SER A 121 -4.62 -11.43 20.24
C SER A 121 -6.01 -11.93 20.64
N ALA A 122 -6.76 -12.50 19.68
CA ALA A 122 -8.08 -13.09 19.93
C ALA A 122 -8.05 -14.33 20.84
N ALA A 123 -6.92 -15.04 20.91
CA ALA A 123 -6.79 -16.25 21.70
C ALA A 123 -6.59 -16.00 23.22
N GLY A 124 -6.39 -14.75 23.66
CA GLY A 124 -5.91 -14.43 25.00
C GLY A 124 -6.76 -13.48 25.86
N GLY A 125 -7.90 -12.95 25.39
CA GLY A 125 -8.71 -11.99 26.16
C GLY A 125 -9.80 -11.27 25.36
N GLU A 126 -10.32 -10.17 25.91
CA GLU A 126 -11.27 -9.28 25.20
C GLU A 126 -10.63 -8.70 23.93
N ILE A 127 -11.35 -8.77 22.81
CA ILE A 127 -10.92 -8.21 21.54
C ILE A 127 -11.57 -6.85 21.35
N GLY A 128 -10.74 -5.82 21.20
CA GLY A 128 -11.19 -4.50 20.80
C GLY A 128 -11.13 -4.34 19.28
N ALA A 129 -12.23 -3.93 18.64
CA ALA A 129 -12.25 -3.52 17.24
C ALA A 129 -12.40 -2.00 17.13
N VAL A 130 -11.69 -1.38 16.19
CA VAL A 130 -11.77 0.06 15.91
C VAL A 130 -11.88 0.26 14.41
N ALA A 131 -12.78 1.14 13.96
CA ALA A 131 -12.94 1.49 12.55
C ALA A 131 -12.42 2.89 12.26
N VAL A 132 -11.72 3.03 11.13
CA VAL A 132 -11.50 4.33 10.48
C VAL A 132 -12.53 4.44 9.36
N LEU A 133 -13.41 5.44 9.47
CA LEU A 133 -14.49 5.68 8.51
C LEU A 133 -14.09 6.81 7.57
N GLU A 134 -14.12 6.56 6.27
CA GLU A 134 -13.90 7.59 5.25
C GLU A 134 -15.23 7.93 4.56
N ARG A 135 -15.71 9.16 4.75
CA ARG A 135 -16.85 9.73 4.01
C ARG A 135 -16.62 11.23 3.80
N HIS A 136 -16.32 11.64 2.56
CA HIS A 136 -16.17 13.05 2.16
C HIS A 136 -15.38 13.94 3.16
N ALA A 137 -14.31 13.41 3.76
CA ALA A 137 -13.45 14.12 4.72
C ALA A 137 -14.10 14.59 6.04
N ALA A 138 -15.27 14.09 6.45
CA ALA A 138 -15.90 14.43 7.73
C ALA A 138 -15.61 13.37 8.80
N LEU A 139 -15.02 13.78 9.92
CA LEU A 139 -14.94 12.97 11.15
C LEU A 139 -16.27 13.09 11.91
N PHE A 140 -16.90 11.97 12.25
CA PHE A 140 -18.11 11.96 13.07
C PHE A 140 -17.74 11.79 14.55
N PRO A 141 -18.09 12.74 15.44
CA PRO A 141 -17.97 12.51 16.87
C PRO A 141 -18.99 11.44 17.30
N LEU A 142 -18.49 10.34 17.86
CA LEU A 142 -19.30 9.43 18.65
C LEU A 142 -19.25 9.92 20.11
N GLY A 143 -20.24 10.71 20.51
CA GLY A 143 -20.40 11.20 21.89
C GLY A 143 -20.34 12.73 22.02
N ASP A 144 -20.75 13.21 23.20
CA ASP A 144 -21.19 14.60 23.35
C ASP A 144 -20.08 15.64 23.46
N GLN A 145 -18.82 15.30 23.75
CA GLN A 145 -17.76 16.31 23.93
C GLN A 145 -16.31 15.90 23.56
N ASN A 146 -16.05 14.65 23.14
CA ASN A 146 -14.69 14.20 22.77
C ASN A 146 -14.70 13.37 21.47
N LEU A 147 -13.78 13.69 20.56
CA LEU A 147 -13.55 12.90 19.34
C LEU A 147 -12.92 11.56 19.73
N SER A 148 -13.66 10.47 19.53
CA SER A 148 -13.16 9.11 19.67
C SER A 148 -13.50 8.31 18.41
N LEU A 149 -12.60 7.38 18.05
CA LEU A 149 -12.90 6.45 16.97
C LEU A 149 -14.00 5.49 17.42
N PRO A 150 -14.91 5.06 16.51
CA PRO A 150 -15.84 3.99 16.80
C PRO A 150 -15.08 2.77 17.30
N ARG A 151 -15.37 2.36 18.55
CA ARG A 151 -14.73 1.23 19.22
C ARG A 151 -15.77 0.25 19.72
N TYR A 152 -15.42 -1.02 19.63
CA TYR A 152 -16.11 -2.15 20.23
C TYR A 152 -15.14 -2.94 21.11
N SER A 153 -15.64 -3.57 22.17
CA SER A 153 -14.94 -4.60 22.95
C SER A 153 -15.90 -5.75 23.22
N ALA A 154 -15.48 -6.99 22.96
CA ALA A 154 -16.19 -8.16 23.47
C ALA A 154 -15.34 -9.41 23.63
N ALA A 155 -15.90 -10.34 24.41
CA ALA A 155 -15.41 -11.69 24.59
C ALA A 155 -15.94 -12.60 23.46
N GLY A 156 -15.29 -12.57 22.31
CA GLY A 156 -15.53 -13.50 21.19
C GLY A 156 -16.49 -13.00 20.10
N GLY A 157 -16.64 -13.80 19.05
CA GLY A 157 -17.36 -13.44 17.82
C GLY A 157 -16.45 -12.83 16.76
N ASP A 158 -16.98 -12.64 15.55
CA ASP A 158 -16.26 -11.99 14.44
C ASP A 158 -16.19 -10.46 14.71
N PRO A 159 -15.00 -9.89 14.93
CA PRO A 159 -14.88 -8.48 15.27
C PRO A 159 -15.37 -7.54 14.16
N ALA A 160 -15.21 -7.94 12.89
CA ALA A 160 -15.62 -7.12 11.75
C ALA A 160 -17.14 -7.05 11.64
N LYS A 161 -17.83 -8.21 11.67
CA LYS A 161 -19.31 -8.28 11.64
C LYS A 161 -19.95 -7.56 12.79
N THR A 162 -19.35 -7.66 13.97
CA THR A 162 -19.90 -7.05 15.18
C THR A 162 -19.79 -5.52 15.13
N LEU A 163 -18.63 -5.00 14.69
CA LEU A 163 -18.44 -3.57 14.49
C LEU A 163 -19.34 -3.02 13.37
N ALA A 164 -19.51 -3.76 12.28
CA ALA A 164 -20.42 -3.39 11.19
C ALA A 164 -21.86 -3.23 11.70
N SER A 165 -22.36 -4.22 12.45
CA SER A 165 -23.71 -4.19 13.03
C SER A 165 -23.93 -2.99 13.95
N GLN A 166 -22.90 -2.58 14.71
CA GLN A 166 -22.99 -1.41 15.61
C GLN A 166 -23.01 -0.08 14.84
N LEU A 167 -22.21 0.02 13.78
CA LEU A 167 -22.20 1.19 12.91
C LEU A 167 -23.54 1.34 12.16
N GLU A 168 -24.13 0.24 11.68
CA GLU A 168 -25.46 0.23 11.06
C GLU A 168 -26.56 0.71 12.00
N ARG A 169 -26.51 0.32 13.28
CA ARG A 169 -27.44 0.85 14.31
C ARG A 169 -27.28 2.36 14.54
N SER A 170 -26.12 2.91 14.20
CA SER A 170 -25.86 4.35 14.29
C SER A 170 -26.32 5.11 13.02
N GLY A 171 -26.98 4.43 12.08
CA GLY A 171 -27.48 5.00 10.84
C GLY A 171 -26.45 5.09 9.71
N LEU A 172 -25.28 4.45 9.86
CA LEU A 172 -24.24 4.40 8.84
C LEU A 172 -24.38 3.15 7.98
N SER A 173 -24.29 3.30 6.65
CA SER A 173 -24.18 2.13 5.78
C SER A 173 -22.75 1.61 5.80
N VAL A 174 -22.57 0.33 6.10
CA VAL A 174 -21.26 -0.35 6.10
C VAL A 174 -21.27 -1.39 4.99
N HIS A 175 -20.23 -1.41 4.18
CA HIS A 175 -20.01 -2.47 3.21
C HIS A 175 -18.84 -3.34 3.68
N ASP A 176 -19.14 -4.56 4.16
CA ASP A 176 -18.13 -5.57 4.48
C ASP A 176 -17.82 -6.41 3.24
N TRP A 177 -16.66 -6.15 2.63
CA TRP A 177 -16.24 -6.83 1.40
C TRP A 177 -15.46 -8.12 1.65
N LEU A 178 -15.17 -8.49 2.91
CA LEU A 178 -14.62 -9.82 3.21
C LEU A 178 -15.62 -10.91 2.82
N SER A 179 -16.93 -10.62 2.90
CA SER A 179 -18.00 -11.52 2.44
C SER A 179 -18.08 -11.72 0.92
N LEU A 180 -17.35 -10.93 0.13
CA LEU A 180 -17.34 -10.99 -1.34
C LEU A 180 -16.08 -11.66 -1.91
N LEU A 181 -15.17 -12.10 -1.04
CA LEU A 181 -13.96 -12.86 -1.40
C LEU A 181 -14.09 -14.37 -1.14
N ASP A 182 -15.27 -14.85 -0.76
CA ASP A 182 -15.63 -16.28 -0.86
C ASP A 182 -15.78 -16.63 -2.36
N LEU A 183 -14.65 -16.86 -3.03
CA LEU A 183 -14.53 -17.59 -4.29
C LEU A 183 -13.97 -18.99 -4.01
#